data_AF-A0A8S9NH69-F1
#
_entry.id   AF-A0A8S9NH69-F1
#
_cell.length_a   1.000
_cell.length_b   1.000
_cell.length_c   1.000
_cell.angle_alpha   90.00
_cell.angle_beta   90.00
_cell.angle_gamma   90.00
#
_symmetry.space_group_name_H-M   'P 1'
#
loop_
_entity.id
_entity.type
_entity.pdbx_description
1 polymer ?
#
loop_
_entity_poly.entity_id
_entity_poly.type
_entity_poly.pdbx_seq_one_letter_code
_entity_poly.pdbx_strand_id
1 'polypeptide(L)'
;MEITKVKLSIEKAFKRSITYNFTSDVALEDMFMEHGKKFEFGDITWYPSRKTAVYRYDLRSPDDVSGNGVNDFIGFSPMLS
;
A
#
# COMPACT_ATOMS: atom_id res chain seq x y z
N MET A 1 -19.78 -28.46 -5.34
CA MET A 1 -20.16 -27.47 -6.37
C MET A 1 -18.85 -26.94 -6.93
N GLU A 2 -18.54 -27.20 -8.20
CA GLU A 2 -17.28 -26.76 -8.82
C GLU A 2 -17.52 -25.55 -9.72
N ILE A 3 -16.60 -24.58 -9.67
CA ILE A 3 -16.54 -23.49 -10.64
C ILE A 3 -15.53 -23.89 -11.71
N THR A 4 -16.02 -24.12 -12.94
CA THR A 4 -15.20 -24.64 -14.06
C THR A 4 -14.80 -23.57 -15.07
N LYS A 5 -15.49 -22.43 -15.11
CA LYS A 5 -15.15 -21.29 -15.96
C LYS A 5 -15.67 -19.99 -15.37
N VAL A 6 -14.83 -18.96 -15.37
CA VAL A 6 -15.18 -17.59 -14.98
C VAL A 6 -14.85 -16.61 -16.09
N LYS A 7 -15.64 -15.54 -16.20
CA LYS A 7 -15.38 -14.39 -17.06
C LYS A 7 -15.35 -13.14 -16.20
N LEU A 8 -14.31 -12.34 -16.32
CA LEU A 8 -14.13 -11.09 -15.58
C LEU A 8 -14.07 -9.93 -16.59
N SER A 9 -14.64 -8.78 -16.21
CA SER A 9 -14.45 -7.52 -16.93
C SER A 9 -13.13 -6.87 -16.50
N ILE A 10 -12.46 -6.20 -17.42
CA ILE A 10 -11.21 -5.48 -17.16
C ILE A 10 -11.40 -3.98 -17.38
N GLU A 11 -10.74 -3.18 -16.55
CA GLU A 11 -10.66 -1.72 -16.71
C GLU A 11 -9.39 -1.31 -17.46
N LYS A 12 -9.33 -0.05 -17.92
CA LYS A 12 -8.13 0.51 -18.55
C LYS A 12 -7.00 0.58 -17.52
N ALA A 13 -5.79 0.13 -17.90
CA ALA A 13 -4.60 0.26 -17.07
C ALA A 13 -4.22 1.75 -16.86
N PHE A 14 -3.63 2.04 -15.70
CA PHE A 14 -3.15 3.37 -15.32
C PHE A 14 -1.86 3.25 -14.50
N LYS A 15 -1.04 4.31 -14.50
CA LYS A 15 0.14 4.40 -13.62
C LYS A 15 -0.28 4.71 -12.18
N ARG A 16 0.52 4.23 -11.23
CA ARG A 16 0.39 4.55 -9.80
C ARG A 16 1.70 5.07 -9.24
N SER A 17 1.61 6.04 -8.34
CA SER A 17 2.73 6.51 -7.52
C SER A 17 2.60 5.89 -6.14
N ILE A 18 3.64 5.19 -5.70
CA ILE A 18 3.64 4.46 -4.43
C ILE A 18 4.82 4.94 -3.59
N THR A 19 4.52 5.39 -2.38
CA THR A 19 5.53 5.76 -1.37
C THR A 19 5.20 5.08 -0.05
N TYR A 20 6.23 4.66 0.70
CA TYR A 20 6.08 4.08 2.03
C TYR A 20 6.61 5.05 3.09
N ASN A 21 5.84 5.26 4.16
CA ASN A 21 6.30 5.98 5.34
C ASN A 21 6.37 5.03 6.53
N PHE A 22 7.57 4.86 7.08
CA PHE A 22 7.82 4.05 8.27
C PHE A 22 7.77 4.97 9.49
N THR A 23 6.78 4.79 10.36
CA THR A 23 6.57 5.64 11.52
C THR A 23 6.17 4.82 12.75
N SER A 24 6.22 5.45 13.92
CA SER A 24 5.72 4.87 15.16
C SER A 24 4.25 4.43 15.03
N ASP A 25 3.88 3.30 15.63
CA ASP A 25 2.50 2.79 15.65
C ASP A 25 1.59 3.49 16.68
N VAL A 26 2.12 4.41 17.48
CA VAL A 26 1.37 5.12 18.53
C VAL A 26 0.12 5.84 18.01
N ALA A 27 0.16 6.40 16.79
CA ALA A 27 -0.95 7.15 16.20
C ALA A 27 -1.80 6.30 15.22
N LEU A 28 -1.61 4.98 15.18
CA LEU A 28 -2.26 4.11 14.20
C LEU A 28 -3.78 4.21 14.26
N GLU A 29 -4.35 4.15 15.47
CA GLU A 29 -5.80 4.18 15.71
C GLU A 29 -6.43 5.53 15.36
N ASP A 30 -5.68 6.62 15.50
CA ASP A 30 -6.18 7.96 15.18
C ASP A 30 -6.14 8.24 13.66
N MET A 31 -5.11 7.73 12.98
CA MET A 31 -4.79 8.13 11.61
C MET A 31 -5.35 7.21 10.52
N PHE A 32 -5.72 5.96 10.84
CA PHE A 32 -6.09 4.99 9.81
C PHE A 32 -7.29 5.42 8.95
N MET A 33 -8.29 6.07 9.58
CA MET A 33 -9.49 6.55 8.89
C MET A 33 -9.18 7.70 7.94
N GLU A 34 -8.30 8.63 8.33
CA GLU A 34 -7.89 9.73 7.45
C GLU A 34 -7.12 9.20 6.25
N HIS A 35 -6.18 8.27 6.49
CA HIS A 35 -5.38 7.64 5.44
C HIS A 35 -6.26 6.93 4.41
N GLY A 36 -7.21 6.10 4.86
CA GLY A 36 -8.12 5.36 3.98
C GLY A 36 -9.07 6.26 3.17
N LYS A 37 -9.39 7.47 3.67
CA LYS A 37 -10.17 8.46 2.91
C LYS A 37 -9.34 9.21 1.88
N LYS A 38 -8.05 9.39 2.15
CA LYS A 38 -7.16 10.25 1.38
C LYS A 38 -6.52 9.53 0.18
N PHE A 39 -6.23 8.24 0.31
CA PHE A 39 -5.50 7.48 -0.71
C PHE A 39 -6.38 6.37 -1.28
N GLU A 40 -6.72 6.46 -2.56
CA GLU A 40 -7.61 5.51 -3.27
C GLU A 40 -7.19 4.05 -3.12
N PHE A 41 -5.87 3.80 -3.06
CA PHE A 41 -5.30 2.46 -2.92
C PHE A 41 -4.38 2.35 -1.70
N GLY A 42 -4.50 3.29 -0.75
CA GLY A 42 -3.67 3.32 0.44
C GLY A 42 -3.87 2.08 1.30
N ASP A 43 -2.78 1.59 1.89
CA ASP A 43 -2.80 0.54 2.89
C ASP A 43 -1.94 0.92 4.10
N ILE A 44 -2.10 0.17 5.18
CA ILE A 44 -1.25 0.28 6.37
C ILE A 44 -0.82 -1.12 6.78
N THR A 45 0.49 -1.33 6.87
CA THR A 45 1.08 -2.56 7.40
C THR A 45 1.61 -2.30 8.81
N TRP A 46 1.13 -3.05 9.79
CA TRP A 46 1.60 -2.93 11.17
C TRP A 46 2.64 -4.01 11.50
N TYR A 47 3.77 -3.59 12.07
CA TYR A 47 4.81 -4.47 12.62
C TYR A 47 4.88 -4.28 14.15
N PRO A 48 4.04 -4.99 14.93
CA PRO A 48 3.93 -4.76 16.37
C PRO A 48 5.26 -4.92 17.13
N SER A 49 6.08 -5.91 16.74
CA SER A 49 7.39 -6.15 17.37
C SER A 49 8.38 -5.00 17.18
N ARG A 50 8.15 -4.12 16.20
CA ARG A 50 8.98 -2.93 15.92
C ARG A 50 8.35 -1.63 16.37
N LYS A 51 7.16 -1.68 16.98
CA LYS A 51 6.35 -0.49 17.28
C LYS A 51 6.20 0.44 16.06
N THR A 52 6.04 -0.16 14.88
CA THR A 52 6.11 0.54 13.59
C THR A 52 4.86 0.28 12.77
N ALA A 53 4.22 1.35 12.31
CA ALA A 53 3.19 1.33 11.28
C ALA A 53 3.78 1.86 9.97
N VAL A 54 3.54 1.15 8.88
CA VAL A 54 3.99 1.53 7.53
C VAL A 54 2.79 1.94 6.72
N TYR A 55 2.71 3.24 6.42
CA TYR A 55 1.65 3.82 5.60
C TYR A 55 2.08 3.79 4.14
N ARG A 56 1.26 3.16 3.29
CA ARG A 56 1.44 3.21 1.84
C ARG A 56 0.58 4.31 1.26
N TYR A 57 1.25 5.26 0.62
CA TYR A 57 0.66 6.37 -0.12
C TYR A 57 0.55 5.90 -1.56
N ASP A 58 -0.64 5.48 -1.96
CA ASP A 58 -0.88 4.93 -3.30
C ASP A 58 -2.02 5.69 -3.98
N LEU A 59 -1.65 6.34 -5.08
CA LEU A 59 -2.48 7.23 -5.87
C LEU A 59 -2.26 6.95 -7.34
N ARG A 60 -3.25 7.27 -8.16
CA ARG A 60 -3.08 7.35 -9.62
C ARG A 60 -2.02 8.40 -9.96
N SER A 61 -1.25 8.14 -11.00
CA SER A 61 -0.22 9.05 -11.51
C SER A 61 -0.47 9.35 -13.00
N PRO A 62 -0.13 10.57 -13.48
CA PRO A 62 -0.16 10.87 -14.91
C PRO A 62 0.77 9.95 -15.72
N ASP A 63 0.41 9.73 -16.99
CA ASP A 63 1.12 8.80 -17.87
C ASP A 63 2.52 9.30 -18.29
N ASP A 64 2.80 10.60 -18.19
CA ASP A 64 4.06 11.24 -18.56
C ASP A 64 5.09 11.31 -17.41
N VAL A 65 4.70 10.95 -16.19
CA VAL A 65 5.64 10.89 -15.06
C VAL A 65 6.55 9.66 -15.21
N SER A 66 7.85 9.91 -15.17
CA SER A 66 8.88 8.87 -15.09
C SER A 66 9.07 8.41 -13.64
N GLY A 67 9.19 7.10 -13.44
CA GLY A 67 9.59 6.52 -12.16
C GLY A 67 11.11 6.34 -12.09
N ASN A 68 11.65 6.25 -10.88
CA ASN A 68 13.05 5.89 -10.64
C ASN A 68 13.28 4.37 -10.56
N GLY A 69 12.22 3.56 -10.71
CA GLY A 69 12.30 2.09 -10.67
C GLY A 69 12.57 1.48 -9.29
N VAL A 70 12.47 2.28 -8.21
CA VAL A 70 12.73 1.83 -6.85
C VAL A 70 11.48 1.20 -6.23
N ASN A 71 11.66 0.08 -5.53
CA ASN A 71 10.63 -0.55 -4.73
C ASN A 71 11.16 -0.83 -3.31
N ASP A 72 10.79 0.04 -2.37
CA ASP A 72 11.24 -0.03 -0.97
C ASP A 72 10.28 -0.84 -0.07
N PHE A 73 9.41 -1.67 -0.67
CA PHE A 73 8.52 -2.55 0.08
C PHE A 73 9.31 -3.64 0.81
N ILE A 74 9.25 -3.63 2.13
CA ILE A 74 10.02 -4.57 2.97
C ILE A 74 9.33 -5.94 3.21
N GLY A 75 8.09 -6.13 2.74
CA GLY A 75 7.34 -7.36 2.92
C GLY A 75 7.08 -7.73 4.38
N PHE A 76 6.67 -8.98 4.65
CA PHE A 76 6.41 -9.48 6.00
C PHE A 76 7.63 -10.14 6.65
N SER A 77 8.84 -9.80 6.20
CA SER A 77 10.06 -10.41 6.69
C SER A 77 10.27 -10.11 8.18
N PRO A 78 10.43 -11.14 9.04
CA PRO A 78 10.93 -10.93 10.39
C PRO A 78 12.39 -10.49 10.29
N MET A 79 12.65 -9.19 10.29
CA MET A 79 14.01 -8.71 10.58
C MET A 79 14.30 -9.06 12.03
N LEU A 80 15.31 -9.90 12.21
CA LEU A 80 15.85 -10.30 13.51
C LEU A 80 16.14 -9.06 14.35
N SER A 81 15.79 -9.16 15.63
CA SER A 81 16.10 -8.21 16.70
C SER A 81 17.59 -7.93 16.83
#